data_AF-A0A382GQB4-F1
#
_entry.id   AF-A0A382GQB4-F1
#
_cell.length_a   1.000
_cell.length_b   1.000
_cell.length_c   1.000
_cell.angle_alpha   90.00
_cell.angle_beta   90.00
_cell.angle_gamma   90.00
#
_symmetry.space_group_name_H-M   'P 1'
#
loop_
_entity.id
_entity.type
_entity.pdbx_description
1 polymer ?
#
loop_
_entity_poly.entity_id
_entity_poly.type
_entity_poly.pdbx_seq_one_letter_code
_entity_poly.pdbx_strand_id
1 'polypeptide(L)'
;VGEILAARGTPAFDGDEMLETSLTGMTSDEKAFHRVMATMFGIRNQLMYNIEDLEEMTWDSFVAPLAERGIKETTFTGGATPKDNYYSRDGIFELAKNPNGRDIHHDVMKFLEEAGLYLLCHVTTVEFSQMLADTHPQGHDPCEDAGIEDKIPWVTSGFPKICQPWMGIQNRPDSTTLENIARHDLYWDAPWFLDLQWETTENQPYQGLSTSLVDTNHDLTLDKARKLKEELLGLNPNIKTLVSVEYREGIITLDEDNANWWEYGHYSPDSPFWFKDTNGDPVPGWGEDADKDGVIEPEEALSGLVNFSQPEVIELIAQKALSLKESGIVDGIFLDWWNEHHRTAASFIDWSTFYMTQEEELESRLAILRRIRELVGDDFLILVNTNEWKAPLS
;
A
#
# COMPACT_ATOMS: atom_id res chain seq x y z
N VAL A 1 12.28 -25.94 15.25
CA VAL A 1 13.18 -24.76 15.16
C VAL A 1 14.10 -25.03 13.99
N GLY A 2 13.97 -24.29 12.90
CA GLY A 2 14.85 -24.43 11.72
C GLY A 2 16.21 -23.77 11.96
N GLU A 3 17.22 -24.15 11.19
CA GLU A 3 18.53 -23.52 11.19
C GLU A 3 18.56 -22.36 10.17
N ILE A 4 19.23 -21.25 10.50
CA ILE A 4 19.37 -20.13 9.56
C ILE A 4 20.29 -20.58 8.42
N LEU A 5 19.82 -20.43 7.18
CA LEU A 5 20.59 -20.77 5.99
C LEU A 5 21.86 -19.91 5.93
N ALA A 6 23.02 -20.55 5.95
CA ALA A 6 24.30 -19.88 5.84
C ALA A 6 24.59 -19.47 4.38
N ALA A 7 25.09 -18.26 4.19
CA ALA A 7 25.54 -17.77 2.89
C ALA A 7 26.68 -18.64 2.31
N ARG A 8 26.50 -19.16 1.10
CA ARG A 8 27.48 -19.96 0.34
C ARG A 8 27.27 -19.77 -1.16
N GLY A 9 28.30 -20.03 -1.98
CA GLY A 9 28.21 -20.05 -3.44
C GLY A 9 27.42 -21.22 -4.05
N THR A 10 26.73 -22.02 -3.24
CA THR A 10 25.84 -23.11 -3.69
C THR A 10 24.38 -22.62 -3.66
N PRO A 11 23.60 -22.83 -4.74
CA PRO A 11 22.17 -22.54 -4.71
C PRO A 11 21.45 -23.30 -3.59
N ALA A 12 20.33 -22.75 -3.13
CA ALA A 12 19.45 -23.46 -2.21
C ALA A 12 18.56 -24.43 -3.01
N PHE A 13 18.81 -25.73 -2.82
CA PHE A 13 18.24 -26.81 -3.62
C PHE A 13 17.17 -27.63 -2.90
N ASP A 14 17.07 -27.50 -1.58
CA ASP A 14 16.10 -28.25 -0.79
C ASP A 14 14.79 -27.47 -0.69
N GLY A 15 13.67 -28.16 -0.45
CA GLY A 15 12.32 -27.60 -0.34
C GLY A 15 12.14 -26.71 0.88
N ASP A 16 13.03 -25.73 1.04
CA ASP A 16 13.14 -24.84 2.17
C ASP A 16 11.88 -23.98 2.31
N GLU A 17 11.36 -23.94 3.53
CA GLU A 17 10.28 -23.06 3.93
C GLU A 17 10.86 -21.74 4.45
N MET A 18 10.26 -20.62 4.05
CA MET A 18 10.62 -19.32 4.59
C MET A 18 9.96 -19.12 5.95
N LEU A 19 10.77 -18.75 6.95
CA LEU A 19 10.29 -18.37 8.27
C LEU A 19 10.71 -16.93 8.55
N GLU A 20 9.80 -16.15 9.12
CA GLU A 20 10.13 -14.82 9.60
C GLU A 20 11.08 -14.91 10.81
N THR A 21 12.18 -14.17 10.77
CA THR A 21 13.16 -14.13 11.86
C THR A 21 13.71 -12.73 12.06
N SER A 22 14.24 -12.47 13.26
CA SER A 22 14.85 -11.17 13.55
C SER A 22 16.11 -10.96 12.73
N LEU A 23 16.24 -9.79 12.11
CA LEU A 23 17.46 -9.35 11.42
C LEU A 23 18.49 -8.73 12.38
N THR A 24 18.24 -8.78 13.70
CA THR A 24 19.10 -8.19 14.72
C THR A 24 20.43 -8.92 14.78
N GLY A 25 21.54 -8.18 14.67
CA GLY A 25 22.89 -8.74 14.69
C GLY A 25 23.42 -9.20 13.32
N MET A 26 22.59 -9.20 12.28
CA MET A 26 23.03 -9.52 10.91
C MET A 26 23.73 -8.31 10.25
N THR A 27 24.80 -8.61 9.52
CA THR A 27 25.50 -7.72 8.60
C THR A 27 24.62 -7.31 7.41
N SER A 28 25.04 -6.30 6.66
CA SER A 28 24.35 -5.88 5.45
C SER A 28 24.32 -6.98 4.39
N ASP A 29 25.41 -7.73 4.25
CA ASP A 29 25.49 -8.84 3.28
C ASP A 29 24.62 -10.02 3.66
N GLU A 30 24.52 -10.38 4.95
CA GLU A 30 23.59 -11.43 5.41
C GLU A 30 22.13 -11.04 5.14
N LYS A 31 21.77 -9.77 5.38
CA LYS A 31 20.43 -9.26 5.05
C LYS A 31 20.17 -9.29 3.55
N ALA A 32 21.15 -8.87 2.75
CA ALA A 32 21.05 -8.91 1.30
C ALA A 32 20.91 -10.36 0.80
N PHE A 33 21.70 -11.29 1.33
CA PHE A 33 21.62 -12.73 1.04
C PHE A 33 20.23 -13.29 1.30
N HIS A 34 19.67 -13.08 2.50
CA HIS A 34 18.32 -13.57 2.82
C HIS A 34 17.24 -12.94 1.94
N ARG A 35 17.38 -11.66 1.55
CA ARG A 35 16.47 -11.01 0.60
C ARG A 35 16.57 -11.62 -0.80
N VAL A 36 17.77 -11.98 -1.25
CA VAL A 36 17.95 -12.70 -2.51
C VAL A 36 17.30 -14.08 -2.45
N MET A 37 17.49 -14.83 -1.36
CA MET A 37 16.83 -16.13 -1.19
C MET A 37 15.30 -16.00 -1.25
N ALA A 38 14.72 -15.03 -0.55
CA ALA A 38 13.27 -14.80 -0.58
C ALA A 38 12.75 -14.47 -2.00
N THR A 39 13.51 -13.66 -2.75
CA THR A 39 13.19 -13.32 -4.15
C THR A 39 13.26 -14.56 -5.04
N MET A 40 14.37 -15.29 -4.98
CA MET A 40 14.62 -16.44 -5.85
C MET A 40 13.73 -17.64 -5.51
N PHE A 41 13.35 -17.84 -4.25
CA PHE A 41 12.38 -18.85 -3.85
C PHE A 41 10.97 -18.54 -4.37
N GLY A 42 10.58 -17.27 -4.39
CA GLY A 42 9.34 -16.83 -5.06
C GLY A 42 9.36 -17.24 -6.54
N ILE A 43 10.41 -16.87 -7.27
CA ILE A 43 10.58 -17.21 -8.69
C ILE A 43 10.60 -18.73 -8.91
N ARG A 44 11.36 -19.48 -8.11
CA ARG A 44 11.41 -20.95 -8.15
C ARG A 44 10.02 -21.54 -8.02
N ASN A 45 9.26 -21.12 -7.00
CA ASN A 45 7.96 -21.70 -6.73
C ASN A 45 6.97 -21.42 -7.88
N GLN A 46 7.07 -20.25 -8.50
CA GLN A 46 6.28 -19.94 -9.69
C GLN A 46 6.63 -20.86 -10.87
N LEU A 47 7.92 -21.03 -11.19
CA LEU A 47 8.35 -21.90 -12.30
C LEU A 47 8.09 -23.39 -12.06
N MET A 48 8.24 -23.86 -10.82
CA MET A 48 8.20 -25.30 -10.51
C MET A 48 6.81 -25.81 -10.11
N TYR A 49 5.98 -24.97 -9.49
CA TYR A 49 4.71 -25.42 -8.89
C TYR A 49 3.48 -24.69 -9.40
N ASN A 50 3.60 -23.41 -9.82
CA ASN A 50 2.44 -22.57 -10.13
C ASN A 50 2.37 -22.11 -11.60
N ILE A 51 3.17 -22.72 -12.49
CA ILE A 51 3.34 -22.25 -13.87
C ILE A 51 2.04 -22.31 -14.71
N GLU A 52 1.12 -23.22 -14.39
CA GLU A 52 -0.14 -23.40 -15.13
C GLU A 52 -0.99 -22.13 -15.08
N ASP A 53 -1.17 -21.57 -13.88
CA ASP A 53 -2.00 -20.38 -13.61
C ASP A 53 -1.23 -19.06 -13.66
N LEU A 54 0.09 -19.11 -13.89
CA LEU A 54 0.93 -17.92 -13.90
C LEU A 54 0.70 -17.10 -15.19
N GLU A 55 0.23 -15.86 -14.99
CA GLU A 55 0.08 -14.84 -16.02
C GLU A 55 1.35 -14.00 -16.17
N GLU A 56 1.59 -13.45 -17.38
CA GLU A 56 2.77 -12.66 -17.73
C GLU A 56 2.97 -11.45 -16.79
N MET A 57 1.91 -10.68 -16.51
CA MET A 57 1.99 -9.54 -15.59
C MET A 57 2.41 -9.96 -14.16
N THR A 58 1.93 -11.13 -13.72
CA THR A 58 2.33 -11.66 -12.40
C THR A 58 3.78 -12.12 -12.45
N TRP A 59 4.20 -12.81 -13.51
CA TRP A 59 5.60 -13.20 -13.73
C TRP A 59 6.54 -11.99 -13.70
N ASP A 60 6.21 -10.92 -14.43
CA ASP A 60 6.99 -9.68 -14.48
C ASP A 60 7.18 -9.08 -13.09
N SER A 61 6.16 -9.14 -12.23
CA SER A 61 6.26 -8.68 -10.84
C SER A 61 7.24 -9.51 -10.00
N PHE A 62 7.30 -10.83 -10.20
CA PHE A 62 8.24 -11.71 -9.51
C PHE A 62 9.68 -11.47 -9.95
N VAL A 63 9.90 -11.20 -11.24
CA VAL A 63 11.25 -11.03 -11.81
C VAL A 63 11.71 -9.58 -11.92
N ALA A 64 10.90 -8.62 -11.47
CA ALA A 64 11.26 -7.20 -11.45
C ALA A 64 12.63 -6.92 -10.81
N PRO A 65 13.03 -7.55 -9.68
CA PRO A 65 14.37 -7.34 -9.13
C PRO A 65 15.51 -7.79 -10.04
N LEU A 66 15.28 -8.78 -10.91
CA LEU A 66 16.25 -9.23 -11.91
C LEU A 66 16.29 -8.25 -13.10
N ALA A 67 15.12 -7.79 -13.55
CA ALA A 67 14.98 -6.84 -14.66
C ALA A 67 15.63 -5.48 -14.36
N GLU A 68 15.42 -4.95 -13.15
CA GLU A 68 16.08 -3.72 -12.66
C GLU A 68 17.61 -3.76 -12.78
N ARG A 69 18.19 -4.96 -12.78
CA ARG A 69 19.63 -5.20 -12.74
C ARG A 69 20.19 -5.77 -14.03
N GLY A 70 19.36 -5.89 -15.07
CA GLY A 70 19.80 -6.48 -16.34
C GLY A 70 20.14 -7.98 -16.24
N ILE A 71 19.61 -8.69 -15.24
CA ILE A 71 19.97 -10.09 -14.97
C ILE A 71 19.12 -11.01 -15.85
N LYS A 72 19.78 -11.79 -16.73
CA LYS A 72 19.15 -12.76 -17.65
C LYS A 72 18.25 -12.11 -18.71
N GLU A 73 18.78 -11.13 -19.46
CA GLU A 73 18.08 -10.46 -20.58
C GLU A 73 18.01 -11.28 -21.88
N THR A 74 18.97 -12.19 -22.10
CA THR A 74 19.13 -12.86 -23.39
C THR A 74 18.95 -14.37 -23.30
N THR A 75 18.46 -14.96 -24.39
CA THR A 75 18.34 -16.41 -24.58
C THR A 75 19.29 -16.87 -25.67
N PHE A 76 20.01 -17.97 -25.42
CA PHE A 76 20.84 -18.65 -26.40
C PHE A 76 20.61 -20.17 -26.30
N THR A 77 20.15 -20.77 -27.40
CA THR A 77 19.83 -22.22 -27.47
C THR A 77 20.57 -22.94 -28.60
N GLY A 78 21.57 -22.30 -29.19
CA GLY A 78 22.37 -22.82 -30.32
C GLY A 78 23.62 -23.59 -29.91
N GLY A 79 23.77 -23.91 -28.62
CA GLY A 79 24.94 -24.58 -28.07
C GLY A 79 25.11 -26.02 -28.54
N ALA A 80 26.35 -26.51 -28.53
CA ALA A 80 26.67 -27.89 -28.92
C ALA A 80 26.18 -28.91 -27.88
N THR A 81 26.05 -28.48 -26.62
CA THR A 81 25.55 -29.28 -25.50
C THR A 81 24.46 -28.51 -24.74
N PRO A 82 23.56 -29.19 -24.00
CA PRO A 82 22.58 -28.50 -23.15
C PRO A 82 23.19 -27.54 -22.13
N LYS A 83 24.43 -27.77 -21.69
CA LYS A 83 25.16 -26.88 -20.79
C LYS A 83 25.46 -25.52 -21.44
N ASP A 84 25.61 -25.46 -22.75
CA ASP A 84 25.95 -24.24 -23.49
C ASP A 84 24.73 -23.34 -23.72
N ASN A 85 23.52 -23.86 -23.48
CA ASN A 85 22.28 -23.12 -23.65
C ASN A 85 21.90 -22.37 -22.37
N TYR A 86 21.32 -21.18 -22.50
CA TYR A 86 20.78 -20.41 -21.40
C TYR A 86 19.53 -19.63 -21.84
N TYR A 87 18.65 -19.33 -20.90
CA TYR A 87 17.40 -18.62 -21.14
C TYR A 87 17.39 -17.26 -20.44
N SER A 88 16.73 -16.29 -21.06
CA SER A 88 16.33 -15.04 -20.43
C SER A 88 15.17 -15.26 -19.46
N ARG A 89 14.78 -14.23 -18.71
CA ARG A 89 13.55 -14.24 -17.89
C ARG A 89 12.32 -14.61 -18.73
N ASP A 90 12.14 -13.95 -19.87
CA ASP A 90 11.02 -14.22 -20.76
C ASP A 90 11.16 -15.60 -21.43
N GLY A 91 12.40 -15.96 -21.82
CA GLY A 91 12.68 -17.24 -22.45
C GLY A 91 12.41 -18.44 -21.54
N ILE A 92 12.72 -18.34 -20.24
CA ILE A 92 12.46 -19.43 -19.29
C ILE A 92 10.98 -19.53 -18.96
N PHE A 93 10.27 -18.40 -18.89
CA PHE A 93 8.82 -18.37 -18.71
C PHE A 93 8.11 -19.04 -19.88
N GLU A 94 8.46 -18.67 -21.12
CA GLU A 94 7.90 -19.29 -22.33
C GLU A 94 8.21 -20.79 -22.42
N LEU A 95 9.44 -21.19 -22.09
CA LEU A 95 9.80 -22.61 -22.04
C LEU A 95 8.97 -23.36 -20.99
N ALA A 96 8.73 -22.75 -19.83
CA ALA A 96 7.98 -23.37 -18.74
C ALA A 96 6.48 -23.46 -19.03
N LYS A 97 5.88 -22.44 -19.68
CA LYS A 97 4.48 -22.50 -20.16
C LYS A 97 4.31 -23.51 -21.28
N ASN A 98 5.29 -23.61 -22.18
CA ASN A 98 5.21 -24.38 -23.41
C ASN A 98 6.40 -25.35 -23.59
N PRO A 99 6.55 -26.37 -22.71
CA PRO A 99 7.71 -27.26 -22.73
C PRO A 99 7.75 -28.20 -23.95
N ASN A 100 6.68 -28.29 -24.74
CA ASN A 100 6.57 -29.16 -25.92
C ASN A 100 6.90 -30.63 -25.64
N GLY A 101 6.57 -31.12 -24.43
CA GLY A 101 6.85 -32.49 -23.98
C GLY A 101 8.31 -32.77 -23.63
N ARG A 102 9.17 -31.74 -23.60
CA ARG A 102 10.56 -31.83 -23.16
C ARG A 102 10.64 -31.76 -21.64
N ASP A 103 11.57 -32.51 -21.04
CA ASP A 103 11.98 -32.30 -19.65
C ASP A 103 12.85 -31.04 -19.57
N ILE A 104 12.32 -30.03 -18.87
CA ILE A 104 12.93 -28.70 -18.72
C ILE A 104 13.57 -28.49 -17.34
N HIS A 105 13.60 -29.52 -16.48
CA HIS A 105 14.09 -29.39 -15.11
C HIS A 105 15.50 -28.79 -15.05
N HIS A 106 16.41 -29.29 -15.89
CA HIS A 106 17.77 -28.75 -15.98
C HIS A 106 17.81 -27.28 -16.41
N ASP A 107 16.97 -26.87 -17.35
CA ASP A 107 16.94 -25.47 -17.83
C ASP A 107 16.44 -24.53 -16.73
N VAL A 108 15.40 -24.93 -15.99
CA VAL A 108 14.84 -24.16 -14.87
C VAL A 108 15.84 -24.06 -13.73
N MET A 109 16.46 -25.17 -13.32
CA MET A 109 17.44 -25.16 -12.23
C MET A 109 18.66 -24.31 -12.59
N LYS A 110 19.15 -24.41 -13.82
CA LYS A 110 20.26 -23.58 -14.31
C LYS A 110 19.90 -22.09 -14.28
N PHE A 111 18.71 -21.72 -14.75
CA PHE A 111 18.25 -20.33 -14.70
C PHE A 111 18.22 -19.81 -13.26
N LEU A 112 17.65 -20.57 -12.33
CA LEU A 112 17.53 -20.17 -10.92
C LEU A 112 18.89 -20.03 -10.24
N GLU A 113 19.82 -20.94 -10.51
CA GLU A 113 21.19 -20.89 -10.00
C GLU A 113 21.93 -19.65 -10.51
N GLU A 114 21.97 -19.43 -11.82
CA GLU A 114 22.66 -18.29 -12.43
C GLU A 114 22.04 -16.96 -11.99
N ALA A 115 20.71 -16.83 -12.07
CA ALA A 115 20.01 -15.60 -11.68
C ALA A 115 20.23 -15.27 -10.20
N GLY A 116 20.20 -16.27 -9.31
CA GLY A 116 20.43 -16.08 -7.88
C GLY A 116 21.86 -15.62 -7.57
N LEU A 117 22.86 -16.23 -8.21
CA LEU A 117 24.27 -15.82 -8.06
C LEU A 117 24.50 -14.40 -8.59
N TYR A 118 23.98 -14.08 -9.77
CA TYR A 118 24.14 -12.75 -10.37
C TYR A 118 23.46 -11.68 -9.50
N LEU A 119 22.29 -11.99 -8.94
CA LEU A 119 21.61 -11.09 -8.03
C LEU A 119 22.42 -10.85 -6.75
N LEU A 120 23.00 -11.90 -6.15
CA LEU A 120 23.92 -11.76 -5.01
C LEU A 120 25.12 -10.87 -5.36
N CYS A 121 25.72 -11.05 -6.54
CA CYS A 121 26.84 -10.24 -7.01
C CYS A 121 26.48 -8.74 -7.07
N HIS A 122 25.28 -8.37 -7.51
CA HIS A 122 24.86 -6.96 -7.52
C HIS A 122 24.60 -6.39 -6.12
N VAL A 123 24.06 -7.17 -5.19
CA VAL A 123 23.49 -6.63 -3.95
C VAL A 123 24.35 -6.79 -2.70
N THR A 124 25.52 -7.43 -2.83
CA THR A 124 26.46 -7.67 -1.73
C THR A 124 27.81 -6.96 -1.96
N THR A 125 28.63 -6.89 -0.91
CA THR A 125 29.97 -6.30 -0.97
C THR A 125 30.92 -7.05 -1.91
N VAL A 126 32.09 -6.47 -2.18
CA VAL A 126 33.15 -7.12 -2.97
C VAL A 126 33.73 -8.31 -2.20
N GLU A 127 33.85 -8.20 -0.88
CA GLU A 127 34.29 -9.28 0.00
C GLU A 127 33.33 -10.49 -0.07
N PHE A 128 32.02 -10.23 -0.14
CA PHE A 128 31.04 -11.30 -0.34
C PHE A 128 31.15 -11.93 -1.73
N SER A 129 31.36 -11.14 -2.78
CA SER A 129 31.63 -11.67 -4.13
C SER A 129 32.85 -12.60 -4.15
N GLN A 130 33.94 -12.22 -3.47
CA GLN A 130 35.11 -13.09 -3.35
C GLN A 130 34.78 -14.39 -2.63
N MET A 131 33.99 -14.34 -1.56
CA MET A 131 33.52 -15.55 -0.87
C MET A 131 32.69 -16.46 -1.80
N LEU A 132 31.84 -15.89 -2.66
CA LEU A 132 31.09 -16.66 -3.65
C LEU A 132 32.02 -17.35 -4.64
N ALA A 133 33.03 -16.65 -5.17
CA ALA A 133 34.02 -17.22 -6.08
C ALA A 133 34.84 -18.34 -5.41
N ASP A 134 35.32 -18.10 -4.18
CA ASP A 134 36.13 -19.05 -3.41
C ASP A 134 35.35 -20.33 -3.05
N THR A 135 34.02 -20.24 -2.95
CA THR A 135 33.15 -21.37 -2.57
C THR A 135 32.33 -21.94 -3.73
N HIS A 136 32.51 -21.44 -4.95
CA HIS A 136 31.73 -21.90 -6.11
C HIS A 136 32.13 -23.33 -6.51
N PRO A 137 31.18 -24.30 -6.59
CA PRO A 137 31.51 -25.71 -6.83
C PRO A 137 32.26 -25.99 -8.15
N GLN A 138 32.05 -25.15 -9.16
CA GLN A 138 32.68 -25.29 -10.47
C GLN A 138 34.04 -24.58 -10.56
N GLY A 139 34.48 -23.87 -9.50
CA GLY A 139 35.82 -23.25 -9.42
C GLY A 139 36.02 -22.06 -10.37
N HIS A 140 34.97 -21.28 -10.62
CA HIS A 140 35.01 -20.04 -11.41
C HIS A 140 34.34 -18.91 -10.63
N ASP A 141 34.58 -17.66 -11.07
CA ASP A 141 33.98 -16.47 -10.46
C ASP A 141 32.64 -16.15 -11.15
N PRO A 142 31.49 -16.40 -10.49
CA PRO A 142 30.19 -16.16 -11.08
C PRO A 142 29.90 -14.66 -11.30
N CYS A 143 30.55 -13.76 -10.57
CA CYS A 143 30.37 -12.33 -10.72
C CYS A 143 31.16 -11.79 -11.93
N GLU A 144 32.37 -12.32 -12.16
CA GLU A 144 33.18 -12.02 -13.36
C GLU A 144 32.49 -12.56 -14.62
N ASP A 145 32.01 -13.80 -14.59
CA ASP A 145 31.33 -14.45 -15.72
C ASP A 145 30.05 -13.70 -16.14
N ALA A 146 29.37 -13.07 -15.17
CA ALA A 146 28.18 -12.27 -15.41
C ALA A 146 28.47 -10.90 -16.03
N GLY A 147 29.75 -10.48 -16.08
CA GLY A 147 30.14 -9.15 -16.55
C GLY A 147 29.61 -8.01 -15.68
N ILE A 148 29.45 -8.24 -14.36
CA ILE A 148 28.90 -7.25 -13.44
C ILE A 148 29.99 -6.24 -13.06
N GLU A 149 30.07 -5.13 -13.80
CA GLU A 149 30.96 -4.00 -13.49
C GLU A 149 30.33 -3.03 -12.49
N ASP A 150 29.03 -2.75 -12.67
CA ASP A 150 28.26 -1.82 -11.83
C ASP A 150 27.27 -2.58 -10.92
N LYS A 151 27.55 -2.56 -9.61
CA LYS A 151 26.67 -3.14 -8.60
C LYS A 151 25.48 -2.21 -8.34
N ILE A 152 24.27 -2.74 -8.50
CA ILE A 152 23.02 -2.07 -8.16
C ILE A 152 22.54 -2.71 -6.85
N PRO A 153 22.88 -2.13 -5.68
CA PRO A 153 22.46 -2.70 -4.41
C PRO A 153 20.94 -2.78 -4.35
N TRP A 154 20.41 -3.51 -3.37
CA TRP A 154 19.04 -3.25 -2.98
C TRP A 154 18.95 -1.76 -2.67
N VAL A 155 18.19 -1.01 -3.46
CA VAL A 155 17.88 0.37 -3.12
C VAL A 155 17.38 0.28 -1.68
N THR A 156 18.06 0.95 -0.76
CA THR A 156 17.44 1.30 0.51
C THR A 156 16.39 2.38 0.27
N SER A 157 15.62 2.31 -0.82
CA SER A 157 14.25 2.74 -0.78
C SER A 157 13.61 1.68 0.07
N GLY A 158 13.41 2.01 1.35
CA GLY A 158 12.52 1.23 2.18
C GLY A 158 11.29 0.93 1.34
N PHE A 159 10.99 -0.35 1.12
CA PHE A 159 9.60 -0.72 1.27
C PHE A 159 9.15 -0.09 2.59
N PRO A 160 7.97 0.56 2.67
CA PRO A 160 7.54 1.20 3.90
C PRO A 160 7.64 0.19 5.03
N LYS A 161 8.64 0.36 5.91
CA LYS A 161 9.01 -0.71 6.85
C LYS A 161 8.01 -0.87 7.97
N ILE A 162 7.17 0.14 8.17
CA ILE A 162 5.96 0.07 8.96
C ILE A 162 4.97 0.93 8.19
N CYS A 163 3.82 0.36 7.91
CA CYS A 163 2.62 1.07 7.53
C CYS A 163 1.74 0.99 8.78
N GLN A 164 1.38 2.12 9.37
CA GLN A 164 0.43 2.14 10.48
C GLN A 164 -0.71 3.09 10.10
N PRO A 165 -1.91 2.55 9.81
CA PRO A 165 -3.09 3.37 9.60
C PRO A 165 -3.47 4.09 10.89
N TRP A 166 -3.91 5.34 10.79
CA TRP A 166 -4.62 6.12 11.83
C TRP A 166 -3.88 6.47 13.12
N MET A 167 -2.88 5.69 13.50
CA MET A 167 -2.15 5.91 14.74
C MET A 167 -0.67 5.66 14.46
N GLY A 168 0.22 6.49 15.00
CA GLY A 168 1.65 6.22 14.98
C GLY A 168 2.04 5.15 16.00
N ILE A 169 3.35 4.94 16.18
CA ILE A 169 3.88 4.02 17.19
C ILE A 169 3.45 4.50 18.60
N GLN A 170 2.59 3.72 19.27
CA GLN A 170 1.99 4.10 20.56
C GLN A 170 2.81 3.72 21.79
N ASN A 171 3.77 2.79 21.66
CA ASN A 171 4.49 2.20 22.80
C ASN A 171 5.96 2.64 22.88
N ARG A 172 6.23 3.94 22.64
CA ARG A 172 7.57 4.52 22.79
C ARG A 172 7.51 5.86 23.53
N PRO A 173 7.66 5.86 24.87
CA PRO A 173 7.65 7.09 25.67
C PRO A 173 8.94 7.91 25.51
N ASP A 174 9.96 7.35 24.86
CA ASP A 174 11.27 7.97 24.61
C ASP A 174 11.32 8.78 23.30
N SER A 175 10.23 8.86 22.55
CA SER A 175 10.15 9.60 21.29
C SER A 175 8.91 10.50 21.21
N THR A 176 9.02 11.55 20.40
CA THR A 176 7.91 12.44 20.07
C THR A 176 6.96 11.79 19.06
N THR A 177 5.73 12.29 18.97
CA THR A 177 4.76 11.89 17.94
C THR A 177 5.33 12.04 16.53
N LEU A 178 6.03 13.16 16.27
CA LEU A 178 6.60 13.44 14.95
C LEU A 178 7.71 12.45 14.57
N GLU A 179 8.62 12.14 15.50
CA GLU A 179 9.65 11.10 15.29
C GLU A 179 9.02 9.72 15.09
N ASN A 180 7.88 9.45 15.72
CA ASN A 180 7.15 8.19 15.53
C ASN A 180 6.51 8.11 14.15
N ILE A 181 5.91 9.19 13.66
CA ILE A 181 5.39 9.27 12.30
C ILE A 181 6.54 9.10 11.30
N ALA A 182 7.64 9.84 11.46
CA ALA A 182 8.80 9.83 10.56
C ALA A 182 9.50 8.47 10.40
N ARG A 183 9.23 7.50 11.28
CA ARG A 183 9.73 6.12 11.13
C ARG A 183 9.01 5.33 10.01
N HIS A 184 7.93 5.87 9.47
CA HIS A 184 7.15 5.30 8.37
C HIS A 184 7.47 6.06 7.09
N ASP A 185 7.48 5.35 5.95
CA ASP A 185 7.59 5.99 4.63
C ASP A 185 6.21 6.33 4.04
N LEU A 186 5.14 5.77 4.62
CA LEU A 186 3.75 6.09 4.30
C LEU A 186 2.97 6.25 5.61
N TYR A 187 2.31 7.39 5.75
CA TYR A 187 1.44 7.71 6.89
C TYR A 187 0.12 8.29 6.38
N TRP A 188 -0.99 7.92 7.00
CA TRP A 188 -2.27 8.55 6.74
C TRP A 188 -3.15 8.61 7.97
N ASP A 189 -3.96 9.66 8.02
CA ASP A 189 -4.81 9.97 9.16
C ASP A 189 -5.89 11.00 8.77
N ALA A 190 -6.75 11.37 9.72
CA ALA A 190 -7.66 12.50 9.59
C ALA A 190 -6.89 13.83 9.41
N PRO A 191 -7.48 14.86 8.76
CA PRO A 191 -6.82 16.14 8.49
C PRO A 191 -6.11 16.76 9.71
N TRP A 192 -6.73 16.66 10.89
CA TRP A 192 -6.24 17.25 12.14
C TRP A 192 -4.80 16.85 12.50
N PHE A 193 -4.39 15.61 12.21
CA PHE A 193 -3.05 15.12 12.56
C PHE A 193 -1.93 15.74 11.73
N LEU A 194 -2.25 16.33 10.59
CA LEU A 194 -1.33 17.13 9.80
C LEU A 194 -1.55 18.63 9.99
N ASP A 195 -2.12 19.02 11.14
CA ASP A 195 -2.50 20.39 11.47
C ASP A 195 -3.48 21.02 10.46
N LEU A 196 -4.28 20.21 9.75
CA LEU A 196 -5.28 20.66 8.79
C LEU A 196 -6.70 20.54 9.33
N GLN A 197 -7.59 21.43 8.91
CA GLN A 197 -9.02 21.39 9.17
C GLN A 197 -9.80 21.89 7.95
N TRP A 198 -11.04 21.43 7.81
CA TRP A 198 -11.99 22.05 6.91
C TRP A 198 -12.50 23.35 7.50
N GLU A 199 -12.43 24.44 6.73
CA GLU A 199 -12.88 25.76 7.18
C GLU A 199 -14.38 25.73 7.48
N THR A 200 -14.77 26.18 8.67
CA THR A 200 -16.16 26.39 9.07
C THR A 200 -16.33 27.80 9.62
N THR A 201 -17.54 28.32 9.49
CA THR A 201 -17.91 29.64 10.00
C THR A 201 -19.30 29.58 10.62
N GLU A 202 -19.69 30.61 11.37
CA GLU A 202 -21.06 30.70 11.90
C GLU A 202 -22.15 30.62 10.80
N ASN A 203 -21.86 31.09 9.58
CA ASN A 203 -22.79 31.01 8.45
C ASN A 203 -22.77 29.65 7.73
N GLN A 204 -21.70 28.87 7.91
CA GLN A 204 -21.50 27.56 7.29
C GLN A 204 -20.70 26.68 8.28
N PRO A 205 -21.37 26.11 9.29
CA PRO A 205 -20.71 25.37 10.37
C PRO A 205 -20.34 23.92 10.02
N TYR A 206 -20.83 23.42 8.88
CA TYR A 206 -20.80 21.99 8.52
C TYR A 206 -19.54 21.61 7.73
N GLN A 207 -18.64 20.86 8.36
CA GLN A 207 -17.35 20.49 7.74
C GLN A 207 -17.48 19.67 6.45
N GLY A 208 -18.56 18.88 6.30
CA GLY A 208 -18.81 18.07 5.11
C GLY A 208 -19.10 18.91 3.86
N LEU A 209 -19.60 20.13 4.03
CA LEU A 209 -19.85 21.08 2.92
C LEU A 209 -18.63 21.92 2.55
N SER A 210 -17.60 21.94 3.39
CA SER A 210 -16.43 22.79 3.20
C SER A 210 -15.42 22.13 2.26
N THR A 211 -14.89 22.93 1.34
CA THR A 211 -13.80 22.55 0.42
C THR A 211 -12.55 23.40 0.65
N SER A 212 -12.56 24.30 1.64
CA SER A 212 -11.41 25.15 1.97
C SER A 212 -10.69 24.60 3.20
N LEU A 213 -9.36 24.67 3.19
CA LEU A 213 -8.52 24.23 4.29
C LEU A 213 -8.05 25.43 5.10
N VAL A 214 -8.03 25.27 6.42
CA VAL A 214 -7.29 26.11 7.36
C VAL A 214 -6.38 25.21 8.20
N ASP A 215 -5.36 25.78 8.82
CA ASP A 215 -4.64 25.05 9.85
C ASP A 215 -5.39 25.07 11.20
N THR A 216 -4.86 24.37 12.20
CA THR A 216 -5.47 24.31 13.54
C THR A 216 -5.45 25.63 14.32
N ASN A 217 -4.86 26.70 13.78
CA ASN A 217 -4.98 28.07 14.29
C ASN A 217 -6.01 28.90 13.49
N HIS A 218 -6.76 28.27 12.58
CA HIS A 218 -7.64 28.93 11.60
C HIS A 218 -6.89 29.84 10.62
N ASP A 219 -5.64 29.49 10.24
CA ASP A 219 -4.88 30.21 9.24
C ASP A 219 -5.06 29.61 7.84
N LEU A 220 -5.50 30.43 6.88
CA LEU A 220 -5.66 30.05 5.46
C LEU A 220 -4.34 29.88 4.72
N THR A 221 -3.22 30.42 5.22
CA THR A 221 -1.91 30.19 4.59
C THR A 221 -1.32 28.82 4.94
N LEU A 222 -1.92 28.14 5.92
CA LEU A 222 -1.54 26.82 6.43
C LEU A 222 -0.14 26.81 7.04
N ASP A 223 0.32 27.93 7.61
CA ASP A 223 1.70 28.10 8.10
C ASP A 223 2.10 27.00 9.10
N LYS A 224 1.20 26.64 10.03
CA LYS A 224 1.48 25.59 11.01
C LYS A 224 1.62 24.22 10.37
N ALA A 225 0.70 23.87 9.46
CA ALA A 225 0.70 22.59 8.76
C ALA A 225 1.90 22.46 7.80
N ARG A 226 2.29 23.54 7.12
CA ARG A 226 3.52 23.60 6.31
C ARG A 226 4.76 23.35 7.14
N LYS A 227 4.86 24.02 8.29
CA LYS A 227 5.97 23.82 9.23
C LYS A 227 6.05 22.36 9.71
N LEU A 228 4.91 21.76 10.05
CA LEU A 228 4.84 20.35 10.44
C LEU A 228 5.36 19.42 9.32
N LYS A 229 4.93 19.65 8.06
CA LYS A 229 5.41 18.88 6.90
C LYS A 229 6.90 19.07 6.66
N GLU A 230 7.44 20.28 6.80
CA GLU A 230 8.88 20.56 6.70
C GLU A 230 9.69 19.84 7.78
N GLU A 231 9.23 19.87 9.03
CA GLU A 231 9.87 19.15 10.14
C GLU A 231 9.84 17.63 9.89
N LEU A 232 8.71 17.11 9.40
CA LEU A 232 8.56 15.69 9.07
C LEU A 232 9.50 15.25 7.94
N LEU A 233 9.60 16.04 6.86
CA LEU A 233 10.53 15.80 5.75
C LEU A 233 11.99 15.93 6.19
N GLY A 234 12.28 16.78 7.19
CA GLY A 234 13.60 16.88 7.80
C GLY A 234 14.02 15.60 8.54
N LEU A 235 13.05 14.86 9.11
CA LEU A 235 13.29 13.58 9.79
C LEU A 235 13.27 12.39 8.82
N ASN A 236 12.34 12.39 7.86
CA ASN A 236 12.26 11.40 6.79
C ASN A 236 11.97 12.08 5.45
N PRO A 237 13.01 12.30 4.61
CA PRO A 237 12.84 12.92 3.29
C PRO A 237 11.98 12.12 2.30
N ASN A 238 11.72 10.83 2.57
CA ASN A 238 10.97 9.95 1.67
C ASN A 238 9.50 9.76 2.10
N ILE A 239 9.07 10.34 3.23
CA ILE A 239 7.73 10.10 3.76
C ILE A 239 6.63 10.64 2.84
N LYS A 240 5.65 9.79 2.59
CA LYS A 240 4.39 10.11 1.93
C LYS A 240 3.30 10.24 2.97
N THR A 241 2.54 11.34 2.89
CA THR A 241 1.44 11.61 3.81
C THR A 241 0.13 11.66 3.05
N LEU A 242 -0.87 10.88 3.46
CA LEU A 242 -2.22 10.94 2.93
C LEU A 242 -3.18 11.45 4.00
N VAL A 243 -4.31 12.00 3.58
CA VAL A 243 -5.39 12.39 4.49
C VAL A 243 -6.68 11.66 4.11
N SER A 244 -7.42 11.21 5.12
CA SER A 244 -8.72 10.59 4.93
C SER A 244 -9.75 11.61 4.45
N VAL A 245 -10.43 11.27 3.35
CA VAL A 245 -11.58 12.03 2.86
C VAL A 245 -12.83 11.19 3.04
N GLU A 246 -13.64 11.61 4.01
CA GLU A 246 -14.91 10.95 4.31
C GLU A 246 -15.88 11.07 3.12
N TYR A 247 -16.43 9.95 2.67
CA TYR A 247 -17.44 9.90 1.61
C TYR A 247 -18.61 8.97 1.95
N ARG A 248 -18.33 7.83 2.60
CA ARG A 248 -19.35 6.83 2.96
C ARG A 248 -20.20 7.30 4.14
N GLU A 249 -19.59 8.02 5.06
CA GLU A 249 -20.23 8.52 6.26
C GLU A 249 -19.78 9.93 6.64
N GLY A 250 -20.46 10.52 7.62
CA GLY A 250 -20.06 11.80 8.20
C GLY A 250 -20.57 11.93 9.63
N ILE A 251 -19.86 12.69 10.45
CA ILE A 251 -20.22 12.93 11.85
C ILE A 251 -21.64 13.51 11.92
N ILE A 252 -22.47 12.96 12.81
CA ILE A 252 -23.79 13.50 13.13
C ILE A 252 -23.72 14.22 14.47
N THR A 253 -24.40 15.37 14.56
CA THR A 253 -24.81 15.98 15.82
C THR A 253 -26.33 16.10 15.80
N LEU A 254 -27.04 15.26 16.58
CA LEU A 254 -28.52 15.21 16.54
C LEU A 254 -29.19 16.37 17.29
N ASP A 255 -28.51 16.94 18.29
CA ASP A 255 -29.01 18.06 19.11
C ASP A 255 -28.12 19.30 18.91
N GLU A 256 -28.28 19.95 17.76
CA GLU A 256 -27.55 21.18 17.42
C GLU A 256 -27.97 22.39 18.27
N ASP A 257 -29.16 22.35 18.88
CA ASP A 257 -29.69 23.43 19.73
C ASP A 257 -28.85 23.62 21.01
N ASN A 258 -28.17 22.57 21.46
CA ASN A 258 -27.30 22.57 22.64
C ASN A 258 -25.80 22.56 22.31
N ALA A 259 -25.44 22.58 21.02
CA ALA A 259 -24.05 22.55 20.55
C ALA A 259 -23.58 23.94 20.11
N ASN A 260 -22.28 24.23 20.28
CA ASN A 260 -21.69 25.38 19.61
C ASN A 260 -21.58 25.11 18.10
N TRP A 261 -21.60 26.15 17.28
CA TRP A 261 -21.57 25.99 15.82
C TRP A 261 -20.33 25.24 15.30
N TRP A 262 -19.20 25.29 16.01
CA TRP A 262 -17.99 24.52 15.66
C TRP A 262 -18.05 23.03 16.07
N GLU A 263 -19.09 22.62 16.79
CA GLU A 263 -19.36 21.24 17.22
C GLU A 263 -20.45 20.57 16.36
N TYR A 264 -20.90 21.25 15.29
CA TYR A 264 -21.87 20.69 14.36
C TYR A 264 -21.24 19.55 13.54
N GLY A 265 -22.09 18.64 13.07
CA GLY A 265 -21.68 17.50 12.27
C GLY A 265 -21.21 17.87 10.86
N HIS A 266 -21.02 16.86 10.01
CA HIS A 266 -20.61 17.07 8.62
C HIS A 266 -21.68 17.73 7.76
N TYR A 267 -22.95 17.47 8.06
CA TYR A 267 -24.11 18.09 7.42
C TYR A 267 -25.20 18.32 8.46
N SER A 268 -26.11 19.27 8.22
CA SER A 268 -27.29 19.46 9.07
C SER A 268 -28.13 18.17 9.14
N PRO A 269 -28.85 17.88 10.23
CA PRO A 269 -29.71 16.68 10.34
C PRO A 269 -30.70 16.54 9.18
N ASP A 270 -31.23 17.66 8.69
CA ASP A 270 -32.18 17.70 7.58
C ASP A 270 -31.56 17.55 6.19
N SER A 271 -30.23 17.49 6.08
CA SER A 271 -29.50 17.49 4.81
C SER A 271 -30.02 16.42 3.85
N PRO A 272 -30.15 16.73 2.54
CA PRO A 272 -30.51 15.73 1.54
C PRO A 272 -29.38 14.72 1.29
N PHE A 273 -28.17 14.98 1.80
CA PHE A 273 -27.01 14.12 1.59
C PHE A 273 -26.99 12.90 2.51
N TRP A 274 -27.83 12.83 3.54
CA TRP A 274 -27.99 11.62 4.34
C TRP A 274 -28.86 10.59 3.63
N PHE A 275 -28.54 9.31 3.79
CA PHE A 275 -29.59 8.30 3.74
C PHE A 275 -30.50 8.50 4.95
N LYS A 276 -31.81 8.46 4.73
CA LYS A 276 -32.80 8.67 5.79
C LYS A 276 -33.62 7.40 6.01
N ASP A 277 -33.91 7.11 7.27
CA ASP A 277 -34.77 6.02 7.67
C ASP A 277 -36.25 6.37 7.44
N THR A 278 -37.17 5.50 7.89
CA THR A 278 -38.60 5.74 7.74
C THR A 278 -39.15 6.89 8.60
N ASN A 279 -38.41 7.31 9.62
CA ASN A 279 -38.76 8.43 10.48
C ASN A 279 -38.22 9.77 9.92
N GLY A 280 -37.32 9.70 8.94
CA GLY A 280 -36.67 10.85 8.33
C GLY A 280 -35.34 11.20 8.98
N ASP A 281 -34.85 10.37 9.89
CA ASP A 281 -33.59 10.56 10.60
C ASP A 281 -32.42 9.99 9.77
N PRO A 282 -31.21 10.55 9.88
CA PRO A 282 -30.03 9.97 9.25
C PRO A 282 -29.83 8.51 9.66
N VAL A 283 -29.60 7.64 8.68
CA VAL A 283 -29.33 6.22 8.93
C VAL A 283 -27.96 6.09 9.63
N PRO A 284 -27.85 5.36 10.76
CA PRO A 284 -26.60 5.20 11.48
C PRO A 284 -25.51 4.50 10.64
N GLY A 285 -24.38 5.19 10.46
CA GLY A 285 -23.23 4.73 9.69
C GLY A 285 -22.23 3.94 10.52
N TRP A 286 -21.82 4.50 11.65
CA TRP A 286 -20.88 3.92 12.61
C TRP A 286 -21.27 4.35 14.04
N GLY A 287 -20.92 3.53 15.02
CA GLY A 287 -21.16 3.77 16.44
C GLY A 287 -20.19 2.97 17.31
N GLU A 288 -20.14 3.30 18.60
CA GLU A 288 -19.33 2.60 19.60
C GLU A 288 -20.19 2.24 20.80
N ASP A 289 -19.99 1.05 21.37
CA ASP A 289 -20.63 0.58 22.61
C ASP A 289 -20.10 1.42 23.79
N ALA A 290 -20.76 2.55 24.03
CA ALA A 290 -20.32 3.60 24.92
C ALA A 290 -20.57 3.21 26.38
N ASP A 291 -21.65 2.45 26.64
CA ASP A 291 -22.01 1.97 27.96
C ASP A 291 -21.34 0.63 28.35
N LYS A 292 -20.75 -0.06 27.37
CA LYS A 292 -19.98 -1.31 27.46
C LYS A 292 -20.82 -2.51 27.82
N ASP A 293 -22.08 -2.55 27.39
CA ASP A 293 -22.99 -3.67 27.61
C ASP A 293 -22.84 -4.80 26.56
N GLY A 294 -22.07 -4.55 25.50
CA GLY A 294 -21.80 -5.48 24.40
C GLY A 294 -22.74 -5.34 23.21
N VAL A 295 -23.63 -4.36 23.21
CA VAL A 295 -24.55 -3.99 22.13
C VAL A 295 -24.27 -2.54 21.74
N ILE A 296 -24.43 -2.20 20.47
CA ILE A 296 -24.37 -0.79 20.04
C ILE A 296 -25.77 -0.34 19.68
N GLU A 297 -26.27 0.71 20.32
CA GLU A 297 -27.62 1.21 20.09
C GLU A 297 -27.67 2.41 19.12
N PRO A 298 -28.86 2.73 18.55
CA PRO A 298 -29.02 3.90 17.68
C PRO A 298 -28.57 5.22 18.31
N GLU A 299 -28.79 5.40 19.61
CA GLU A 299 -28.36 6.56 20.39
C GLU A 299 -26.84 6.69 20.53
N GLU A 300 -26.10 5.62 20.26
CA GLU A 300 -24.63 5.58 20.29
C GLU A 300 -24.00 5.78 18.91
N ALA A 301 -24.81 6.14 17.91
CA ALA A 301 -24.33 6.48 16.58
C ALA A 301 -23.42 7.72 16.62
N LEU A 302 -22.22 7.59 16.07
CA LEU A 302 -21.24 8.68 15.94
C LEU A 302 -21.26 9.28 14.53
N SER A 303 -21.70 8.51 13.54
CA SER A 303 -21.75 8.93 12.14
C SER A 303 -23.04 8.49 11.45
N GLY A 304 -23.36 9.20 10.37
CA GLY A 304 -24.48 8.95 9.48
C GLY A 304 -24.03 8.46 8.13
N LEU A 305 -24.82 7.57 7.54
CA LEU A 305 -24.63 7.13 6.17
C LEU A 305 -24.90 8.27 5.18
N VAL A 306 -23.90 8.59 4.37
CA VAL A 306 -23.99 9.60 3.31
C VAL A 306 -24.38 8.94 2.00
N ASN A 307 -25.32 9.54 1.28
CA ASN A 307 -25.68 9.12 -0.06
C ASN A 307 -24.66 9.65 -1.09
N PHE A 308 -23.52 8.97 -1.15
CA PHE A 308 -22.40 9.29 -2.05
C PHE A 308 -22.66 9.01 -3.54
N SER A 309 -23.87 8.57 -3.91
CA SER A 309 -24.30 8.52 -5.31
C SER A 309 -24.71 9.88 -5.86
N GLN A 310 -24.98 10.87 -4.98
CA GLN A 310 -25.42 12.19 -5.41
C GLN A 310 -24.27 12.95 -6.09
N PRO A 311 -24.49 13.52 -7.29
CA PRO A 311 -23.46 14.27 -8.01
C PRO A 311 -22.83 15.40 -7.18
N GLU A 312 -23.61 16.07 -6.35
CA GLU A 312 -23.15 17.12 -5.45
C GLU A 312 -22.17 16.61 -4.40
N VAL A 313 -22.41 15.42 -3.84
CA VAL A 313 -21.51 14.78 -2.87
C VAL A 313 -20.23 14.33 -3.58
N ILE A 314 -20.33 13.75 -4.78
CA ILE A 314 -19.18 13.37 -5.60
C ILE A 314 -18.29 14.58 -5.90
N GLU A 315 -18.89 15.72 -6.25
CA GLU A 315 -18.15 16.97 -6.48
C GLU A 315 -17.50 17.47 -5.19
N LEU A 316 -18.20 17.45 -4.05
CA LEU A 316 -17.62 17.85 -2.76
C LEU A 316 -16.37 17.02 -2.41
N ILE A 317 -16.44 15.70 -2.56
CA ILE A 317 -15.31 14.80 -2.32
C ILE A 317 -14.13 15.13 -3.24
N ALA A 318 -14.40 15.34 -4.53
CA ALA A 318 -13.37 15.65 -5.50
C ALA A 318 -12.71 17.02 -5.24
N GLN A 319 -13.50 18.03 -4.87
CA GLN A 319 -12.99 19.35 -4.50
C GLN A 319 -12.17 19.32 -3.20
N LYS A 320 -12.58 18.53 -2.20
CA LYS A 320 -11.76 18.27 -1.01
C LYS A 320 -10.40 17.66 -1.38
N ALA A 321 -10.38 16.66 -2.27
CA ALA A 321 -9.13 16.08 -2.77
C ALA A 321 -8.26 17.10 -3.53
N LEU A 322 -8.88 17.97 -4.32
CA LEU A 322 -8.19 19.06 -5.01
C LEU A 322 -7.54 20.04 -4.02
N SER A 323 -8.27 20.51 -3.01
CA SER A 323 -7.73 21.42 -2.00
C SER A 323 -6.58 20.80 -1.20
N LEU A 324 -6.67 19.50 -0.89
CA LEU A 324 -5.58 18.75 -0.27
C LEU A 324 -4.35 18.70 -1.18
N LYS A 325 -4.50 18.43 -2.48
CA LYS A 325 -3.41 18.51 -3.46
C LYS A 325 -2.80 19.91 -3.53
N GLU A 326 -3.64 20.93 -3.67
CA GLU A 326 -3.20 22.34 -3.83
C GLU A 326 -2.52 22.88 -2.57
N SER A 327 -2.83 22.33 -1.39
CA SER A 327 -2.14 22.68 -0.14
C SER A 327 -0.63 22.42 -0.21
N GLY A 328 -0.20 21.38 -0.95
CA GLY A 328 1.17 20.88 -1.00
C GLY A 328 1.65 20.19 0.29
N ILE A 329 0.76 19.96 1.25
CA ILE A 329 1.08 19.34 2.55
C ILE A 329 0.99 17.81 2.47
N VAL A 330 0.07 17.31 1.64
CA VAL A 330 -0.16 15.87 1.46
C VAL A 330 0.20 15.40 0.05
N ASP A 331 0.57 14.13 -0.04
CA ASP A 331 0.92 13.43 -1.29
C ASP A 331 -0.30 12.72 -1.91
N GLY A 332 -1.43 12.65 -1.19
CA GLY A 332 -2.63 11.96 -1.63
C GLY A 332 -3.74 11.90 -0.59
N ILE A 333 -4.73 11.05 -0.87
CA ILE A 333 -5.88 10.80 -0.01
C ILE A 333 -6.07 9.32 0.29
N PHE A 334 -6.79 9.06 1.38
CA PHE A 334 -7.29 7.74 1.76
C PHE A 334 -8.82 7.74 1.74
N LEU A 335 -9.43 6.74 1.11
CA LEU A 335 -10.87 6.51 1.09
C LEU A 335 -11.17 5.21 1.82
N ASP A 336 -11.66 5.33 3.05
CA ASP A 336 -11.96 4.17 3.89
C ASP A 336 -13.25 3.45 3.46
N TRP A 337 -13.55 2.28 4.03
CA TRP A 337 -14.78 1.53 3.76
C TRP A 337 -14.98 1.26 2.25
N TRP A 338 -13.91 0.97 1.51
CA TRP A 338 -13.98 0.84 0.06
C TRP A 338 -14.68 -0.43 -0.41
N ASN A 339 -14.47 -1.52 0.32
CA ASN A 339 -15.17 -2.77 0.05
C ASN A 339 -15.21 -3.61 1.33
N GLU A 340 -16.36 -3.59 2.00
CA GLU A 340 -16.66 -4.50 3.10
C GLU A 340 -17.77 -5.44 2.64
N HIS A 341 -17.54 -6.75 2.67
CA HIS A 341 -18.59 -7.76 2.41
C HIS A 341 -19.43 -7.53 1.13
N HIS A 342 -18.80 -7.02 0.06
CA HIS A 342 -19.40 -6.70 -1.25
C HIS A 342 -20.27 -5.43 -1.33
N ARG A 343 -20.69 -4.82 -0.21
CA ARG A 343 -21.47 -3.56 -0.13
C ARG A 343 -21.31 -2.91 1.25
N THR A 344 -21.23 -1.59 1.30
CA THR A 344 -20.96 -0.83 2.55
C THR A 344 -22.03 0.19 2.91
N ALA A 345 -22.96 0.47 2.00
CA ALA A 345 -24.11 1.35 2.25
C ALA A 345 -25.19 0.62 3.09
N ALA A 346 -24.84 0.17 4.29
CA ALA A 346 -25.71 -0.50 5.26
C ALA A 346 -25.56 0.14 6.64
N SER A 347 -26.62 0.06 7.46
CA SER A 347 -26.52 0.54 8.84
C SER A 347 -25.63 -0.40 9.66
N PHE A 348 -24.81 0.13 10.56
CA PHE A 348 -24.02 -0.73 11.45
C PHE A 348 -24.90 -1.60 12.38
N ILE A 349 -26.13 -1.14 12.65
CA ILE A 349 -27.13 -1.82 13.50
C ILE A 349 -27.78 -2.98 12.74
N ASP A 350 -27.97 -2.81 11.44
CA ASP A 350 -28.61 -3.80 10.57
C ASP A 350 -27.84 -3.98 9.26
N TRP A 351 -26.94 -4.95 9.27
CA TRP A 351 -26.18 -5.42 8.11
C TRP A 351 -27.01 -6.25 7.11
N SER A 352 -28.30 -6.45 7.35
CA SER A 352 -29.20 -7.11 6.39
C SER A 352 -29.88 -6.14 5.42
N THR A 353 -29.92 -4.85 5.76
CA THR A 353 -30.52 -3.79 4.94
C THR A 353 -29.43 -2.94 4.27
N PHE A 354 -29.48 -2.89 2.94
CA PHE A 354 -28.58 -2.07 2.11
C PHE A 354 -29.38 -0.97 1.41
N TYR A 355 -28.86 0.26 1.46
CA TYR A 355 -29.47 1.46 0.91
C TYR A 355 -29.04 1.74 -0.53
N MET A 356 -28.12 0.93 -1.06
CA MET A 356 -27.73 0.91 -2.47
C MET A 356 -27.67 -0.53 -2.97
N THR A 357 -27.99 -0.72 -4.25
CA THR A 357 -27.63 -1.94 -4.95
C THR A 357 -26.12 -2.02 -5.14
N GLN A 358 -25.59 -3.23 -5.38
CA GLN A 358 -24.16 -3.43 -5.62
C GLN A 358 -23.67 -2.66 -6.85
N GLU A 359 -24.49 -2.58 -7.90
CA GLU A 359 -24.18 -1.85 -9.13
C GLU A 359 -24.14 -0.34 -8.89
N GLU A 360 -25.15 0.22 -8.20
CA GLU A 360 -25.18 1.64 -7.85
C GLU A 360 -23.97 2.04 -6.99
N GLU A 361 -23.61 1.22 -6.01
CA GLU A 361 -22.47 1.50 -5.13
C GLU A 361 -21.15 1.46 -5.90
N LEU A 362 -20.95 0.46 -6.76
CA LEU A 362 -19.77 0.37 -7.63
C LEU A 362 -19.66 1.58 -8.57
N GLU A 363 -20.75 1.92 -9.27
CA GLU A 363 -20.73 3.05 -10.21
C GLU A 363 -20.49 4.38 -9.50
N SER A 364 -21.06 4.58 -8.30
CA SER A 364 -20.84 5.79 -7.50
C SER A 364 -19.37 5.93 -7.08
N ARG A 365 -18.74 4.82 -6.68
CA ARG A 365 -17.30 4.77 -6.33
C ARG A 365 -16.41 5.05 -7.54
N LEU A 366 -16.72 4.46 -8.69
CA LEU A 366 -16.00 4.75 -9.93
C LEU A 366 -16.17 6.21 -10.36
N ALA A 367 -17.37 6.78 -10.18
CA ALA A 367 -17.62 8.19 -10.45
C ALA A 367 -16.78 9.10 -9.52
N ILE A 368 -16.68 8.76 -8.23
CA ILE A 368 -15.78 9.45 -7.28
C ILE A 368 -14.33 9.40 -7.75
N LEU A 369 -13.78 8.21 -8.06
CA LEU A 369 -12.39 8.09 -8.50
C LEU A 369 -12.12 8.86 -9.79
N ARG A 370 -13.00 8.72 -10.78
CA ARG A 370 -12.89 9.44 -12.06
C ARG A 370 -12.89 10.95 -11.82
N ARG A 371 -13.83 11.44 -11.01
CA ARG A 371 -13.95 12.88 -10.74
C ARG A 371 -12.76 13.43 -9.96
N ILE A 372 -12.26 12.70 -8.98
CA ILE A 372 -11.02 13.05 -8.28
C ILE A 372 -9.88 13.12 -9.29
N ARG A 373 -9.66 12.06 -10.10
CA ARG A 373 -8.58 11.98 -11.10
C ARG A 373 -8.62 13.13 -12.12
N GLU A 374 -9.80 13.52 -12.57
CA GLU A 374 -9.97 14.69 -13.45
C GLU A 374 -9.41 15.98 -12.83
N LEU A 375 -9.54 16.17 -11.53
CA LEU A 375 -9.08 17.39 -10.84
C LEU A 375 -7.61 17.28 -10.38
N VAL A 376 -7.20 16.12 -9.87
CA VAL A 376 -5.90 15.94 -9.20
C VAL A 376 -4.82 15.34 -10.10
N GLY A 377 -5.16 14.77 -11.25
CA GLY A 377 -4.21 14.10 -12.15
C GLY A 377 -3.66 12.77 -11.60
N ASP A 378 -2.65 12.23 -12.29
CA ASP A 378 -2.17 10.86 -12.06
C ASP A 378 -1.15 10.75 -10.92
N ASP A 379 -0.39 11.82 -10.65
CA ASP A 379 0.69 11.82 -9.65
C ASP A 379 0.19 11.88 -8.19
N PHE A 380 -1.09 12.26 -7.97
CA PHE A 380 -1.66 12.35 -6.64
C PHE A 380 -2.12 10.96 -6.17
N LEU A 381 -1.67 10.53 -5.00
CA LEU A 381 -1.97 9.18 -4.52
C LEU A 381 -3.44 9.06 -4.11
N ILE A 382 -4.10 7.97 -4.50
CA ILE A 382 -5.41 7.59 -3.98
C ILE A 382 -5.27 6.18 -3.44
N LEU A 383 -5.37 6.07 -2.11
CA LEU A 383 -5.41 4.79 -1.42
C LEU A 383 -6.84 4.49 -1.00
N VAL A 384 -7.25 3.23 -1.12
CA VAL A 384 -8.60 2.78 -0.76
C VAL A 384 -8.50 1.61 0.20
N ASN A 385 -9.39 1.52 1.19
CA ASN A 385 -9.45 0.38 2.10
C ASN A 385 -10.40 -0.70 1.58
N THR A 386 -9.87 -1.74 0.96
CA THR A 386 -10.67 -2.88 0.49
C THR A 386 -10.79 -4.02 1.51
N ASN A 387 -10.26 -3.83 2.73
CA ASN A 387 -10.10 -4.88 3.74
C ASN A 387 -9.58 -6.19 3.14
N GLU A 388 -10.35 -7.28 3.24
CA GLU A 388 -9.96 -8.62 2.76
C GLU A 388 -10.13 -8.84 1.24
N TRP A 389 -10.56 -7.81 0.48
CA TRP A 389 -10.95 -7.95 -0.93
C TRP A 389 -10.05 -7.17 -1.88
N LYS A 390 -10.08 -7.53 -3.18
CA LYS A 390 -9.35 -6.82 -4.23
C LYS A 390 -10.03 -5.47 -4.55
N ALA A 391 -9.23 -4.43 -4.74
CA ALA A 391 -9.72 -3.17 -5.34
C ALA A 391 -10.19 -3.43 -6.78
N PRO A 392 -11.36 -2.89 -7.21
CA PRO A 392 -11.70 -2.88 -8.62
C PRO A 392 -10.67 -2.06 -9.40
N LEU A 393 -10.22 -2.57 -10.55
CA LEU A 393 -9.35 -1.82 -11.46
C LEU A 393 -10.17 -0.68 -12.09
N SER A 394 -9.74 0.57 -11.91
CA SER A 394 -10.36 1.76 -12.51
C SER A 394 -9.79 2.06 -13.89
#